data_AF-A0A1U8HIA0-F1
#
_entry.id   AF-A0A1U8HIA0-F1
#
_cell.length_a   1.000
_cell.length_b   1.000
_cell.length_c   1.000
_cell.angle_alpha   90.00
_cell.angle_beta   90.00
_cell.angle_gamma   90.00
#
_symmetry.space_group_name_H-M   'P 1'
#
loop_
_entity.id
_entity.type
_entity.pdbx_description
1 polymer ?
#
loop_
_entity_poly.entity_id
_entity_poly.type
_entity_poly.pdbx_seq_one_letter_code
_entity_poly.pdbx_strand_id
1 'polypeptide(L)'
;MVRSGCAAADNRRMTEENLNHKEKKAKSDAEQRRRIREEYEKLTVTEQPKKQMKAAKSNTNISSASKHGKVDDEYVESFMEQLKAKVKSEVHYSDFQILEEDLKKDVTTVGKFSVPLRLAPIANRIEDGFGDITSGSSQSNFAAEPTYILFCAAIKEMDDLELDQVNETKFLLWRDAINNALNLQFNVDFAIEHLFKIARAYFGFIAMEGKSGEEMLKLKNVDGNMEVLEDCLREAEYFRGKPLSTGLLL
;
A
#
# COMPACT_ATOMS: atom_id res chain seq x y z
N MET A 1 21.38 -22.74 -66.23
CA MET A 1 21.49 -21.69 -65.19
C MET A 1 20.18 -21.63 -64.42
N VAL A 2 20.14 -22.14 -63.19
CA VAL A 2 18.92 -22.23 -62.37
C VAL A 2 18.93 -21.15 -61.29
N ARG A 3 17.86 -20.33 -61.33
CA ARG A 3 17.16 -19.61 -60.26
C ARG A 3 17.99 -19.06 -59.10
N SER A 4 18.20 -17.74 -59.12
CA SER A 4 18.41 -16.92 -57.91
C SER A 4 17.42 -15.76 -57.97
N GLY A 5 16.21 -15.95 -57.42
CA GLY A 5 15.15 -14.94 -57.46
C GLY A 5 14.08 -15.04 -56.36
N CYS A 6 14.01 -16.13 -55.59
CA CYS A 6 12.94 -16.31 -54.59
C CYS A 6 13.28 -15.81 -53.18
N ALA A 7 14.56 -15.81 -52.76
CA ALA A 7 14.90 -15.55 -51.35
C ALA A 7 14.75 -14.08 -50.90
N ALA A 8 14.87 -13.11 -51.81
CA ALA A 8 14.80 -11.69 -51.45
C ALA A 8 13.36 -11.16 -51.30
N ALA A 9 12.39 -11.78 -52.00
CA ALA A 9 10.98 -11.41 -51.91
C ALA A 9 10.34 -11.93 -50.61
N ASP A 10 10.71 -13.14 -50.17
CA ASP A 10 10.17 -13.75 -48.96
C ASP A 10 10.67 -13.05 -47.68
N ASN A 11 11.93 -12.59 -47.64
CA ASN A 11 12.44 -11.84 -46.49
C ASN A 11 11.80 -10.45 -46.33
N ARG A 12 11.51 -9.74 -47.43
CA ARG A 12 10.79 -8.46 -47.38
C ARG A 12 9.37 -8.63 -46.85
N ARG A 13 8.67 -9.66 -47.30
CA ARG A 13 7.30 -9.97 -46.89
C ARG A 13 7.21 -10.29 -45.39
N MET A 14 8.16 -11.09 -44.88
CA MET A 14 8.26 -11.41 -43.45
C MET A 14 8.56 -10.17 -42.59
N THR A 15 9.37 -9.22 -43.06
CA THR A 15 9.63 -7.97 -42.34
C THR A 15 8.44 -7.02 -42.32
N GLU A 16 7.70 -6.91 -43.43
CA GLU A 16 6.50 -6.08 -43.53
C GLU A 16 5.35 -6.63 -42.67
N GLU A 17 5.15 -7.95 -42.65
CA GLU A 17 4.13 -8.60 -41.81
C GLU A 17 4.41 -8.41 -40.31
N ASN A 18 5.68 -8.49 -39.89
CA ASN A 18 6.08 -8.24 -38.50
C ASN A 18 5.93 -6.78 -38.07
N LEU A 19 6.27 -5.82 -38.94
CA LEU A 19 6.04 -4.39 -38.71
C LEU A 19 4.55 -4.09 -38.58
N ASN A 20 3.73 -4.67 -39.45
CA ASN A 20 2.29 -4.47 -39.46
C ASN A 20 1.62 -5.10 -38.23
N HIS A 21 2.13 -6.24 -37.74
CA HIS A 21 1.69 -6.84 -36.47
C HIS A 21 2.06 -5.98 -35.26
N LYS A 22 3.27 -5.40 -35.25
CA LYS A 22 3.77 -4.53 -34.17
C LYS A 22 2.98 -3.21 -34.10
N GLU A 23 2.67 -2.61 -35.26
CA GLU A 23 1.80 -1.43 -35.33
C GLU A 23 0.36 -1.74 -34.90
N LYS A 24 -0.20 -2.89 -35.30
CA LYS A 24 -1.55 -3.29 -34.87
C LYS A 24 -1.62 -3.50 -33.36
N LYS A 25 -0.59 -4.10 -32.76
CA LYS A 25 -0.48 -4.25 -31.31
C LYS A 25 -0.36 -2.88 -30.62
N ALA A 26 0.50 -2.00 -31.11
CA ALA A 26 0.64 -0.64 -30.56
C ALA A 26 -0.66 0.20 -30.68
N LYS A 27 -1.39 0.08 -31.79
CA LYS A 27 -2.69 0.72 -31.98
C LYS A 27 -3.76 0.15 -31.04
N SER A 28 -3.77 -1.16 -30.83
CA SER A 28 -4.65 -1.83 -29.84
C SER A 28 -4.36 -1.34 -28.42
N ASP A 29 -3.08 -1.26 -28.04
CA ASP A 29 -2.67 -0.82 -26.70
C ASP A 29 -3.01 0.67 -26.47
N ALA A 30 -2.88 1.52 -27.50
CA ALA A 30 -3.26 2.93 -27.43
C ALA A 30 -4.78 3.13 -27.33
N GLU A 31 -5.55 2.37 -28.10
CA GLU A 31 -7.02 2.35 -28.03
C GLU A 31 -7.50 1.91 -26.65
N GLN A 32 -6.83 0.92 -26.05
CA GLN A 32 -7.13 0.43 -24.71
C GLN A 32 -6.80 1.46 -23.64
N ARG A 33 -5.64 2.14 -23.72
CA ARG A 33 -5.28 3.28 -22.84
C ARG A 33 -6.29 4.43 -22.93
N ARG A 34 -6.85 4.68 -24.11
CA ARG A 34 -7.91 5.68 -24.29
C ARG A 34 -9.21 5.27 -23.59
N ARG A 35 -9.64 4.01 -23.70
CA ARG A 35 -10.83 3.51 -23.01
C ARG A 35 -10.70 3.58 -21.50
N ILE A 36 -9.51 3.26 -20.97
CA ILE A 36 -9.17 3.40 -19.55
C ILE A 36 -9.36 4.86 -19.12
N ARG A 37 -8.78 5.81 -19.85
CA ARG A 37 -8.95 7.25 -19.57
C ARG A 37 -10.42 7.66 -19.53
N GLU A 38 -11.21 7.23 -20.51
CA GLU A 38 -12.62 7.58 -20.62
C GLU A 38 -13.47 6.97 -19.48
N GLU A 39 -13.07 5.82 -18.95
CA GLU A 39 -13.71 5.18 -17.79
C GLU A 39 -13.35 5.87 -16.48
N TYR A 40 -12.07 6.22 -16.28
CA TYR A 40 -11.62 7.04 -15.14
C TYR A 40 -12.26 8.43 -15.14
N GLU A 41 -12.37 9.10 -16.29
CA GLU A 41 -13.05 10.40 -16.38
C GLU A 41 -14.55 10.28 -16.05
N LYS A 42 -15.22 9.20 -16.46
CA LYS A 42 -16.63 8.96 -16.08
C LYS A 42 -16.80 8.77 -14.58
N LEU A 43 -15.92 8.02 -13.93
CA LEU A 43 -15.93 7.84 -12.47
C LEU A 43 -15.73 9.17 -11.73
N THR A 44 -14.81 10.02 -12.22
CA THR A 44 -14.54 11.34 -11.59
C THR A 44 -15.62 12.40 -11.82
N VAL A 45 -16.39 12.33 -12.92
CA VAL A 45 -17.46 13.31 -13.23
C VAL A 45 -18.77 12.97 -12.49
N THR A 46 -19.02 11.70 -12.17
CA THR A 46 -20.19 11.29 -11.38
C THR A 46 -20.03 11.51 -9.87
N GLU A 47 -18.82 11.78 -9.38
CA GLU A 47 -18.50 11.91 -7.94
C GLU A 47 -18.20 13.34 -7.47
N GLN A 48 -18.51 14.39 -8.24
CA GLN A 48 -18.56 15.74 -7.66
C GLN A 48 -19.92 15.97 -6.96
N PRO A 49 -19.99 16.13 -5.62
CA PRO A 49 -21.14 16.74 -5.00
C PRO A 49 -21.13 18.22 -5.41
N LYS A 50 -22.19 18.64 -6.08
CA LYS A 50 -22.53 20.06 -6.25
C LYS A 50 -22.48 20.71 -4.86
N LYS A 51 -21.46 21.54 -4.61
CA LYS A 51 -21.41 22.43 -3.45
C LYS A 51 -22.68 23.27 -3.44
N GLN A 52 -23.57 22.99 -2.49
CA GLN A 52 -24.46 24.00 -1.93
C GLN A 52 -24.23 24.05 -0.43
N MET A 53 -23.74 25.21 0.00
CA MET A 53 -23.66 25.62 1.39
C MET A 53 -25.06 25.58 2.01
N LYS A 54 -25.29 24.70 2.98
CA LYS A 54 -26.19 24.99 4.11
C LYS A 54 -25.59 24.39 5.38
N ALA A 55 -25.30 25.28 6.32
CA ALA A 55 -24.91 24.95 7.68
C ALA A 55 -26.00 24.10 8.34
N ALA A 56 -25.66 22.89 8.74
CA ALA A 56 -26.40 22.09 9.69
C ALA A 56 -25.39 21.45 10.63
N LYS A 57 -25.44 21.87 11.89
CA LYS A 57 -24.63 21.35 12.99
C LYS A 57 -24.98 19.87 13.17
N SER A 58 -24.08 18.97 12.81
CA SER A 58 -24.08 17.58 13.26
C SER A 58 -22.93 17.43 14.25
N ASN A 59 -23.29 17.42 15.53
CA ASN A 59 -22.39 17.08 16.62
C ASN A 59 -22.02 15.60 16.48
N THR A 60 -20.83 15.33 15.97
CA THR A 60 -20.12 14.08 16.23
C THR A 60 -18.83 14.51 16.93
N ASN A 61 -18.80 14.31 18.23
CA ASN A 61 -17.62 14.53 19.07
C ASN A 61 -16.52 13.56 18.63
N ILE A 62 -15.77 13.90 17.59
CA ILE A 62 -14.40 13.44 17.46
C ILE A 62 -13.59 14.47 18.23
N SER A 63 -13.33 14.11 19.48
CA SER A 63 -12.39 14.78 20.36
C SER A 63 -11.02 14.74 19.71
N SER A 64 -10.73 15.74 18.88
CA SER A 64 -9.38 16.23 18.63
C SER A 64 -8.90 16.91 19.92
N ALA A 65 -8.60 16.10 20.92
CA ALA A 65 -7.93 16.53 22.12
C ALA A 65 -6.64 15.74 22.24
N SER A 66 -5.56 16.42 21.84
CA SER A 66 -4.26 16.23 22.46
C SER A 66 -4.45 16.28 23.98
N LYS A 67 -4.51 15.09 24.58
CA LYS A 67 -4.24 14.82 25.98
C LYS A 67 -3.45 13.53 25.91
N HIS A 68 -2.24 13.53 26.44
CA HIS A 68 -1.49 12.32 26.69
C HIS A 68 -2.31 11.46 27.68
N GLY A 69 -3.30 10.73 27.17
CA GLY A 69 -3.93 9.63 27.86
C GLY A 69 -2.86 8.59 28.08
N LYS A 70 -2.82 8.02 29.28
CA LYS A 70 -1.91 6.91 29.55
C LYS A 70 -2.19 5.84 28.49
N VAL A 71 -1.17 5.46 27.72
CA VAL A 71 -1.24 4.21 26.96
C VAL A 71 -1.37 3.11 28.00
N ASP A 72 -2.54 2.50 28.03
CA ASP A 72 -2.86 1.30 28.78
C ASP A 72 -3.27 0.18 27.83
N ASP A 73 -3.30 -1.04 28.33
CA ASP A 73 -3.54 -2.24 27.52
C ASP A 73 -4.91 -2.18 26.83
N GLU A 74 -5.94 -1.60 27.47
CA GLU A 74 -7.28 -1.47 26.90
C GLU A 74 -7.27 -0.58 25.65
N TYR A 75 -6.53 0.54 25.67
CA TYR A 75 -6.39 1.40 24.50
C TYR A 75 -5.66 0.70 23.35
N VAL A 76 -4.56 0.01 23.65
CA VAL A 76 -3.78 -0.74 22.65
C VAL A 76 -4.64 -1.83 22.02
N GLU A 77 -5.32 -2.64 22.84
CA GLU A 77 -6.21 -3.70 22.36
C GLU A 77 -7.36 -3.14 21.50
N SER A 78 -7.98 -2.04 21.93
CA SER A 78 -9.03 -1.37 21.16
C SER A 78 -8.53 -0.97 19.76
N PHE A 79 -7.32 -0.42 19.66
CA PHE A 79 -6.73 -0.07 18.38
C PHE A 79 -6.39 -1.30 17.53
N MET A 80 -5.89 -2.37 18.14
CA MET A 80 -5.62 -3.63 17.44
C MET A 80 -6.90 -4.24 16.87
N GLU A 81 -8.02 -4.15 17.58
CA GLU A 81 -9.32 -4.57 17.06
C GLU A 81 -9.80 -3.68 15.90
N GLN A 82 -9.52 -2.37 15.94
CA GLN A 82 -9.77 -1.50 14.78
C GLN A 82 -8.92 -1.89 13.56
N LEU A 83 -7.68 -2.34 13.76
CA LEU A 83 -6.83 -2.83 12.68
C LEU A 83 -7.33 -4.17 12.10
N LYS A 84 -7.90 -5.05 12.94
CA LYS A 84 -8.53 -6.31 12.49
C LYS A 84 -9.86 -6.11 11.76
N ALA A 85 -10.52 -4.98 12.00
CA ALA A 85 -11.86 -4.74 11.46
C ALA A 85 -11.87 -4.72 9.93
N LYS A 86 -12.75 -5.53 9.34
CA LYS A 86 -12.99 -5.57 7.89
C LYS A 86 -14.01 -4.51 7.48
N VAL A 87 -13.66 -3.25 7.69
CA VAL A 87 -14.48 -2.11 7.28
C VAL A 87 -14.32 -1.82 5.79
N LYS A 88 -15.29 -1.10 5.21
CA LYS A 88 -15.17 -0.61 3.84
C LYS A 88 -13.96 0.31 3.77
N SER A 89 -13.06 0.04 2.83
CA SER A 89 -11.88 0.86 2.60
C SER A 89 -12.26 2.26 2.10
N GLU A 90 -11.58 3.26 2.63
CA GLU A 90 -11.67 4.66 2.21
C GLU A 90 -10.36 5.16 1.57
N VAL A 91 -9.41 4.25 1.27
CA VAL A 91 -8.10 4.62 0.72
C VAL A 91 -8.20 4.99 -0.75
N HIS A 92 -7.56 6.09 -1.10
CA HIS A 92 -7.43 6.64 -2.43
C HIS A 92 -5.96 6.83 -2.81
N TYR A 93 -5.69 6.95 -4.12
CA TYR A 93 -4.34 7.19 -4.62
C TYR A 93 -3.72 8.48 -4.06
N SER A 94 -4.51 9.53 -3.87
CA SER A 94 -4.07 10.82 -3.33
C SER A 94 -3.61 10.74 -1.87
N ASP A 95 -3.96 9.67 -1.15
CA ASP A 95 -3.53 9.52 0.23
C ASP A 95 -2.04 9.11 0.33
N PHE A 96 -1.48 8.64 -0.79
CA PHE A 96 -0.06 8.32 -0.92
C PHE A 96 0.62 9.35 -1.82
N GLN A 97 1.43 10.20 -1.20
CA GLN A 97 2.16 11.27 -1.91
C GLN A 97 3.02 10.72 -3.07
N ILE A 98 3.60 9.53 -2.89
CA ILE A 98 4.39 8.86 -3.95
C ILE A 98 3.59 8.59 -5.22
N LEU A 99 2.26 8.41 -5.11
CA LEU A 99 1.39 8.16 -6.25
C LEU A 99 0.98 9.47 -6.94
N GLU A 100 0.85 10.57 -6.21
CA GLU A 100 0.53 11.89 -6.80
C GLU A 100 1.61 12.36 -7.78
N GLU A 101 2.88 12.11 -7.45
CA GLU A 101 4.03 12.56 -8.25
C GLU A 101 4.26 11.71 -9.52
N ASP A 102 3.89 10.43 -9.50
CA ASP A 102 4.38 9.44 -10.47
C ASP A 102 3.31 8.85 -11.40
N LEU A 103 2.03 9.25 -11.25
CA LEU A 103 0.88 8.59 -11.89
C LEU A 103 0.85 8.57 -13.43
N LYS A 104 1.79 9.20 -14.15
CA LYS A 104 1.60 9.44 -15.61
C LYS A 104 2.80 9.33 -16.55
N LYS A 105 4.05 9.15 -16.10
CA LYS A 105 5.19 9.27 -17.05
C LYS A 105 6.16 8.09 -17.11
N ASP A 106 6.45 7.42 -16.00
CA ASP A 106 7.45 6.34 -16.00
C ASP A 106 6.97 5.12 -15.21
N VAL A 107 6.51 4.10 -15.95
CA VAL A 107 6.12 2.78 -15.40
C VAL A 107 7.02 1.70 -15.97
N THR A 108 7.27 0.67 -15.19
CA THR A 108 7.94 -0.57 -15.61
C THR A 108 7.06 -1.77 -15.31
N THR A 109 7.32 -2.89 -15.98
CA THR A 109 6.64 -4.14 -15.66
C THR A 109 7.37 -4.87 -14.54
N VAL A 110 6.64 -5.21 -13.47
CA VAL A 110 7.06 -6.13 -12.42
C VAL A 110 6.01 -7.23 -12.32
N GLY A 111 6.43 -8.49 -12.36
CA GLY A 111 5.55 -9.63 -12.64
C GLY A 111 4.61 -9.36 -13.83
N LYS A 112 3.32 -9.17 -13.52
CA LYS A 112 2.25 -8.94 -14.51
C LYS A 112 1.61 -7.55 -14.47
N PHE A 113 2.15 -6.64 -13.67
CA PHE A 113 1.59 -5.30 -13.45
C PHE A 113 2.50 -4.20 -14.01
N SER A 114 1.89 -3.09 -14.44
CA SER A 114 2.60 -1.85 -14.76
C SER A 114 2.74 -1.01 -13.50
N VAL A 115 3.95 -0.97 -12.95
CA VAL A 115 4.24 -0.34 -11.66
C VAL A 115 5.02 0.98 -11.88
N PRO A 116 4.66 2.08 -11.20
CA PRO A 116 5.48 3.29 -11.18
C PRO A 116 6.93 3.01 -10.78
N LEU A 117 7.91 3.64 -11.45
CA LEU A 117 9.33 3.34 -11.23
C LEU A 117 9.77 3.42 -9.75
N ARG A 118 9.23 4.36 -8.97
CA ARG A 118 9.58 4.48 -7.54
C ARG A 118 9.03 3.36 -6.67
N LEU A 119 8.00 2.65 -7.14
CA LEU A 119 7.44 1.48 -6.46
C LEU A 119 8.06 0.17 -6.96
N ALA A 120 8.74 0.18 -8.11
CA ALA A 120 9.35 -1.02 -8.68
C ALA A 120 10.32 -1.75 -7.72
N PRO A 121 11.18 -1.07 -6.93
CA PRO A 121 12.03 -1.74 -5.95
C PRO A 121 11.23 -2.52 -4.89
N ILE A 122 10.10 -1.98 -4.43
CA ILE A 122 9.22 -2.65 -3.46
C ILE A 122 8.49 -3.83 -4.11
N ALA A 123 7.93 -3.61 -5.31
CA ALA A 123 7.25 -4.67 -6.06
C ALA A 123 8.20 -5.86 -6.33
N ASN A 124 9.45 -5.60 -6.73
CA ASN A 124 10.46 -6.64 -6.95
C ASN A 124 10.77 -7.39 -5.65
N ARG A 125 11.00 -6.69 -4.53
CA ARG A 125 11.25 -7.36 -3.23
C ARG A 125 10.07 -8.22 -2.77
N ILE A 126 8.84 -7.79 -3.04
CA ILE A 126 7.64 -8.59 -2.78
C ILE A 126 7.64 -9.85 -3.67
N GLU A 127 7.90 -9.70 -4.97
CA GLU A 127 7.95 -10.83 -5.91
C GLU A 127 9.08 -11.82 -5.55
N ASP A 128 10.25 -11.32 -5.17
CA ASP A 128 11.41 -12.13 -4.78
C ASP A 128 11.15 -12.89 -3.46
N GLY A 129 10.54 -12.23 -2.46
CA GLY A 129 10.30 -12.81 -1.14
C GLY A 129 9.06 -13.69 -1.04
N PHE A 130 8.01 -13.37 -1.80
CA PHE A 130 6.67 -13.98 -1.64
C PHE A 130 6.09 -14.54 -2.95
N GLY A 131 6.75 -14.36 -4.09
CA GLY A 131 6.25 -14.76 -5.41
C GLY A 131 5.08 -13.91 -5.90
N ASP A 132 4.27 -14.47 -6.81
CA ASP A 132 3.04 -13.80 -7.27
C ASP A 132 1.97 -13.84 -6.17
N ILE A 133 1.95 -12.80 -5.34
CA ILE A 133 0.96 -12.60 -4.29
C ILE A 133 -0.47 -12.50 -4.82
N THR A 134 -0.69 -12.33 -6.12
CA THR A 134 -2.03 -12.20 -6.70
C THR A 134 -2.52 -13.49 -7.37
N SER A 135 -1.77 -14.58 -7.24
CA SER A 135 -2.08 -15.90 -7.82
C SER A 135 -3.40 -16.51 -7.34
N GLY A 136 -3.85 -16.15 -6.13
CA GLY A 136 -5.16 -16.53 -5.58
C GLY A 136 -6.34 -15.72 -6.11
N SER A 137 -6.08 -14.59 -6.79
CA SER A 137 -7.12 -13.69 -7.26
C SER A 137 -7.83 -14.21 -8.51
N SER A 138 -9.16 -14.11 -8.51
CA SER A 138 -9.98 -14.33 -9.70
C SER A 138 -10.07 -13.09 -10.62
N GLN A 139 -9.54 -11.95 -10.19
CA GLN A 139 -9.57 -10.72 -10.97
C GLN A 139 -8.59 -10.76 -12.15
N SER A 140 -8.97 -10.09 -13.24
CA SER A 140 -8.01 -9.83 -14.32
C SER A 140 -6.88 -8.93 -13.83
N ASN A 141 -5.70 -9.02 -14.45
CA ASN A 141 -4.58 -8.13 -14.11
C ASN A 141 -4.98 -6.65 -14.18
N PHE A 142 -5.81 -6.27 -15.16
CA PHE A 142 -6.29 -4.90 -15.30
C PHE A 142 -7.14 -4.43 -14.10
N ALA A 143 -8.00 -5.30 -13.59
CA ALA A 143 -8.85 -4.99 -12.43
C ALA A 143 -8.08 -5.07 -11.10
N ALA A 144 -7.04 -5.90 -11.02
CA ALA A 144 -6.20 -6.09 -9.84
C ALA A 144 -5.10 -5.01 -9.70
N GLU A 145 -4.66 -4.40 -10.80
CA GLU A 145 -3.55 -3.45 -10.85
C GLU A 145 -3.71 -2.26 -9.88
N PRO A 146 -4.89 -1.60 -9.78
CA PRO A 146 -5.02 -0.46 -8.89
C PRO A 146 -4.79 -0.80 -7.42
N THR A 147 -5.33 -1.94 -6.99
CA THR A 147 -5.15 -2.47 -5.64
C THR A 147 -3.70 -2.88 -5.38
N TYR A 148 -3.05 -3.50 -6.37
CA TYR A 148 -1.63 -3.86 -6.26
C TYR A 148 -0.73 -2.62 -6.09
N ILE A 149 -1.02 -1.53 -6.82
CA ILE A 149 -0.27 -0.27 -6.71
C ILE A 149 -0.48 0.37 -5.33
N LEU A 150 -1.72 0.43 -4.82
CA LEU A 150 -2.00 0.94 -3.47
C LEU A 150 -1.30 0.11 -2.39
N PHE A 151 -1.29 -1.21 -2.53
CA PHE A 151 -0.56 -2.10 -1.65
C PHE A 151 0.95 -1.79 -1.65
N CYS A 152 1.57 -1.69 -2.84
CA CYS A 152 2.98 -1.33 -2.96
C CYS A 152 3.29 0.05 -2.36
N ALA A 153 2.38 1.02 -2.53
CA ALA A 153 2.54 2.36 -1.97
C ALA A 153 2.50 2.36 -0.43
N ALA A 154 1.61 1.57 0.18
CA ALA A 154 1.58 1.40 1.63
C ALA A 154 2.89 0.79 2.15
N ILE A 155 3.38 -0.28 1.50
CA ILE A 155 4.65 -0.91 1.89
C ILE A 155 5.84 0.03 1.67
N LYS A 156 5.85 0.81 0.59
CA LYS A 156 6.89 1.82 0.35
C LYS A 156 6.88 2.91 1.42
N GLU A 157 5.72 3.37 1.84
CA GLU A 157 5.62 4.36 2.91
C GLU A 157 6.11 3.79 4.25
N MET A 158 5.85 2.51 4.55
CA MET A 158 6.49 1.83 5.68
C MET A 158 8.02 1.73 5.55
N ASP A 159 8.55 1.61 4.33
CA ASP A 159 10.00 1.56 4.05
C ASP A 159 10.68 2.94 4.16
N ASP A 160 9.90 4.02 4.07
CA ASP A 160 10.39 5.39 4.15
C ASP A 160 10.30 6.02 5.54
N LEU A 161 9.42 5.51 6.40
CA LEU A 161 9.08 6.13 7.68
C LEU A 161 9.64 5.36 8.87
N GLU A 162 9.93 6.10 9.94
CA GLU A 162 10.26 5.60 11.27
C GLU A 162 9.11 5.85 12.28
N LEU A 163 9.25 5.32 13.50
CA LEU A 163 8.21 5.36 14.54
C LEU A 163 7.76 6.77 14.93
N ASP A 164 8.66 7.75 14.91
CA ASP A 164 8.40 9.15 15.29
C ASP A 164 7.72 9.97 14.18
N GLN A 165 7.58 9.40 12.98
CA GLN A 165 7.02 10.06 11.80
C GLN A 165 5.59 9.60 11.48
N VAL A 166 5.03 8.71 12.30
CA VAL A 166 3.72 8.09 12.05
C VAL A 166 2.74 8.39 13.18
N ASN A 167 1.47 8.16 12.88
CA ASN A 167 0.38 8.26 13.83
C ASN A 167 -0.68 7.20 13.49
N GLU A 168 -1.68 7.07 14.36
CA GLU A 168 -2.79 6.12 14.20
C GLU A 168 -3.49 6.22 12.83
N THR A 169 -3.63 7.43 12.27
CA THR A 169 -4.24 7.61 10.94
C THR A 169 -3.43 6.93 9.83
N LYS A 170 -2.09 6.96 9.90
CA LYS A 170 -1.23 6.23 8.94
C LYS A 170 -1.44 4.71 9.02
N PHE A 171 -1.54 4.15 10.22
CA PHE A 171 -1.83 2.72 10.39
C PHE A 171 -3.18 2.31 9.80
N LEU A 172 -4.22 3.13 10.00
CA LEU A 172 -5.54 2.88 9.41
C LEU A 172 -5.51 2.98 7.87
N LEU A 173 -4.71 3.91 7.32
CA LEU A 173 -4.52 4.04 5.88
C LEU A 173 -3.85 2.80 5.28
N TRP A 174 -2.76 2.33 5.90
CA TRP A 174 -2.07 1.12 5.46
C TRP A 174 -2.93 -0.13 5.61
N ARG A 175 -3.68 -0.24 6.71
CA ARG A 175 -4.70 -1.28 6.91
C ARG A 175 -5.64 -1.34 5.72
N ASP A 176 -6.17 -0.20 5.29
CA ASP A 176 -7.14 -0.13 4.20
C ASP A 176 -6.55 -0.61 2.87
N ALA A 177 -5.32 -0.21 2.55
CA ALA A 177 -4.63 -0.68 1.36
C ALA A 177 -4.38 -2.21 1.39
N ILE A 178 -3.96 -2.75 2.54
CA ILE A 178 -3.74 -4.19 2.74
C ILE A 178 -5.06 -4.96 2.68
N ASN A 179 -6.12 -4.45 3.30
CA ASN A 179 -7.44 -5.08 3.27
C ASN A 179 -8.04 -5.09 1.87
N ASN A 180 -7.80 -4.06 1.04
CA ASN A 180 -8.20 -4.09 -0.36
C ASN A 180 -7.53 -5.24 -1.12
N ALA A 181 -6.22 -5.45 -0.90
CA ALA A 181 -5.50 -6.59 -1.47
C ALA A 181 -6.06 -7.93 -0.98
N LEU A 182 -6.29 -8.06 0.33
CA LEU A 182 -6.88 -9.26 0.92
C LEU A 182 -8.29 -9.56 0.34
N ASN A 183 -9.12 -8.53 0.16
CA ASN A 183 -10.46 -8.67 -0.41
C ASN A 183 -10.44 -9.14 -1.87
N LEU A 184 -9.35 -8.86 -2.60
CA LEU A 184 -9.10 -9.41 -3.93
C LEU A 184 -8.41 -10.78 -3.90
N GLN A 185 -8.31 -11.43 -2.73
CA GLN A 185 -7.68 -12.74 -2.53
C GLN A 185 -6.19 -12.72 -2.88
N PHE A 186 -5.51 -11.59 -2.63
CA PHE A 186 -4.06 -11.59 -2.66
C PHE A 186 -3.52 -12.26 -1.38
N ASN A 187 -2.40 -12.96 -1.50
CA ASN A 187 -1.68 -13.58 -0.40
C ASN A 187 -0.88 -12.51 0.36
N VAL A 188 -1.54 -11.76 1.24
CA VAL A 188 -0.95 -10.60 1.95
C VAL A 188 -0.95 -10.74 3.47
N ASP A 189 -1.11 -11.96 3.98
CA ASP A 189 -1.09 -12.23 5.43
C ASP A 189 0.19 -11.74 6.11
N PHE A 190 1.33 -11.85 5.42
CA PHE A 190 2.62 -11.33 5.89
C PHE A 190 2.60 -9.82 6.17
N ALA A 191 1.87 -9.04 5.36
CA ALA A 191 1.75 -7.59 5.54
C ALA A 191 0.79 -7.25 6.69
N ILE A 192 -0.26 -8.07 6.90
CA ILE A 192 -1.19 -7.93 8.02
C ILE A 192 -0.46 -8.18 9.34
N GLU A 193 0.28 -9.29 9.43
CA GLU A 193 1.09 -9.63 10.61
C GLU A 193 2.09 -8.52 10.93
N HIS A 194 2.76 -8.01 9.90
CA HIS A 194 3.72 -6.93 10.04
C HIS A 194 3.06 -5.62 10.49
N LEU A 195 1.90 -5.26 9.94
CA LEU A 195 1.13 -4.08 10.37
C LEU A 195 0.83 -4.11 11.88
N PHE A 196 0.42 -5.26 12.42
CA PHE A 196 0.20 -5.41 13.86
C PHE A 196 1.49 -5.24 14.66
N LYS A 197 2.62 -5.74 14.14
CA LYS A 197 3.92 -5.61 14.77
C LYS A 197 4.36 -4.15 14.87
N ILE A 198 4.26 -3.39 13.78
CA ILE A 198 4.61 -1.97 13.79
C ILE A 198 3.63 -1.10 14.59
N ALA A 199 2.36 -1.49 14.67
CA ALA A 199 1.39 -0.82 15.55
C ALA A 199 1.75 -1.01 17.04
N ARG A 200 2.17 -2.21 17.45
CA ARG A 200 2.68 -2.46 18.81
C ARG A 200 3.92 -1.62 19.09
N ALA A 201 4.84 -1.56 18.14
CA ALA A 201 6.04 -0.73 18.24
C ALA A 201 5.70 0.76 18.43
N TYR A 202 4.71 1.28 17.70
CA TYR A 202 4.23 2.65 17.87
C TYR A 202 3.68 2.92 19.27
N PHE A 203 2.86 2.02 19.82
CA PHE A 203 2.36 2.18 21.19
C PHE A 203 3.46 2.11 22.24
N GLY A 204 4.47 1.25 22.03
CA GLY A 204 5.65 1.21 22.89
C GLY A 204 6.46 2.51 22.81
N PHE A 205 6.62 3.06 21.60
CA PHE A 205 7.31 4.33 21.38
C PHE A 205 6.65 5.49 22.11
N ILE A 206 5.36 5.72 21.92
CA ILE A 206 4.65 6.83 22.58
C ILE A 206 4.54 6.61 24.10
N ALA A 207 4.52 5.35 24.57
CA ALA A 207 4.55 5.03 26.00
C ALA A 207 5.90 5.37 26.65
N MET A 208 6.99 5.40 25.86
CA MET A 208 8.32 5.84 26.30
C MET A 208 8.48 7.36 26.25
N GLU A 209 7.98 8.02 25.20
CA GLU A 209 8.12 9.48 25.05
C GLU A 209 7.42 10.29 26.15
N GLY A 210 6.35 9.74 26.74
CA GLY A 210 5.59 10.41 27.79
C GLY A 210 6.14 10.26 29.22
N LYS A 211 7.30 9.61 29.43
CA LYS A 211 7.73 9.17 30.77
C LYS A 211 9.18 9.53 31.10
N SER A 212 9.40 9.90 32.37
CA SER A 212 10.74 10.11 32.92
C SER A 212 11.51 8.78 33.09
N GLY A 213 12.85 8.85 33.22
CA GLY A 213 13.69 7.66 33.40
C GLY A 213 13.32 6.79 34.62
N GLU A 214 12.82 7.40 35.70
CA GLU A 214 12.32 6.68 36.88
C GLU A 214 10.98 5.97 36.62
N GLU A 215 10.10 6.56 35.82
CA GLU A 215 8.84 5.93 35.41
C GLU A 215 9.08 4.77 34.44
N MET A 216 10.09 4.87 33.56
CA MET A 216 10.54 3.75 32.73
C MET A 216 11.06 2.59 33.57
N LEU A 217 11.84 2.85 34.63
CA LEU A 217 12.32 1.81 35.54
C LEU A 217 11.17 1.15 36.31
N LYS A 218 10.11 1.91 36.64
CA LYS A 218 8.92 1.34 37.29
C LYS A 218 8.16 0.41 36.34
N LEU A 219 7.97 0.76 35.07
CA LEU A 219 7.29 -0.10 34.09
C LEU A 219 7.99 -1.44 33.89
N LYS A 220 9.34 -1.44 33.87
CA LYS A 220 10.14 -2.68 33.75
C LYS A 220 10.11 -3.56 35.00
N ASN A 221 9.61 -3.04 36.13
CA ASN A 221 9.62 -3.70 37.43
C ASN A 221 8.19 -3.90 38.00
N VAL A 222 7.13 -3.77 37.19
CA VAL A 222 5.76 -4.04 37.66
C VAL A 222 5.51 -5.54 37.60
N ASP A 223 5.44 -6.19 38.77
CA ASP A 223 5.01 -7.58 39.00
C ASP A 223 3.52 -7.85 38.66
N GLY A 224 2.96 -7.14 37.66
CA GLY A 224 1.53 -7.15 37.37
C GLY A 224 1.23 -7.10 35.88
N ASN A 225 0.93 -8.27 35.31
CA ASN A 225 -0.05 -8.55 34.24
C ASN A 225 -0.19 -7.57 33.05
N MET A 226 0.83 -6.80 32.69
CA MET A 226 0.80 -5.88 31.56
C MET A 226 1.59 -6.44 30.36
N GLU A 227 1.23 -7.66 29.95
CA GLU A 227 1.87 -8.42 28.87
C GLU A 227 1.85 -7.63 27.55
N VAL A 228 0.76 -6.89 27.29
CA VAL A 228 0.58 -6.11 26.06
C VAL A 228 1.56 -4.94 25.99
N LEU A 229 1.76 -4.19 27.08
CA LEU A 229 2.73 -3.10 27.07
C LEU A 229 4.18 -3.59 26.97
N GLU A 230 4.53 -4.70 27.63
CA GLU A 230 5.88 -5.28 27.50
C GLU A 230 6.20 -5.67 26.06
N ASP A 231 5.24 -6.31 25.38
CA ASP A 231 5.32 -6.60 23.96
C ASP A 231 5.51 -5.33 23.12
N CYS A 232 4.71 -4.29 23.38
CA CYS A 232 4.83 -3.01 22.69
C CYS A 232 6.21 -2.37 22.87
N LEU A 233 6.74 -2.37 24.09
CA LEU A 233 8.08 -1.82 24.39
C LEU A 233 9.19 -2.61 23.69
N ARG A 234 9.08 -3.94 23.64
CA ARG A 234 10.04 -4.79 22.93
C ARG A 234 10.04 -4.50 21.43
N GLU A 235 8.86 -4.38 20.82
CA GLU A 235 8.75 -4.04 19.40
C GLU A 235 9.25 -2.62 19.11
N ALA A 236 8.98 -1.65 20.00
CA ALA A 236 9.49 -0.29 19.85
C ALA A 236 11.03 -0.24 19.83
N GLU A 237 11.68 -1.03 20.69
CA GLU A 237 13.13 -1.14 20.69
C GLU A 237 13.66 -1.83 19.43
N TYR A 238 12.94 -2.83 18.90
CA TYR A 238 13.31 -3.49 17.64
C TYR A 238 13.32 -2.53 16.45
N PHE A 239 12.36 -1.61 16.36
CA PHE A 239 12.23 -0.63 15.28
C PHE A 239 12.95 0.70 15.52
N ARG A 240 13.62 0.88 16.66
CA ARG A 240 14.33 2.13 16.98
C ARG A 240 15.37 2.47 15.90
N GLY A 241 15.20 3.63 15.25
CA GLY A 241 16.12 4.14 14.23
C GLY A 241 16.14 3.29 12.95
N LYS A 242 15.05 2.59 12.66
CA LYS A 242 14.93 1.71 11.49
C LYS A 242 13.62 2.00 10.75
N PRO A 243 13.60 1.79 9.43
CA PRO A 243 12.37 1.81 8.66
C PRO A 243 11.32 0.85 9.23
N LEU A 244 10.06 1.24 9.16
CA LEU A 244 8.96 0.38 9.61
C LEU A 244 8.80 -0.87 8.74
N SER A 245 9.35 -0.92 7.52
CA SER A 245 9.43 -2.14 6.70
C SER A 245 10.44 -3.18 7.21
N THR A 246 11.22 -2.87 8.26
CA THR A 246 12.30 -3.76 8.73
C THR A 246 11.77 -5.14 9.11
N GLY A 247 12.29 -6.17 8.43
CA GLY A 247 11.89 -7.56 8.62
C GLY A 247 10.68 -8.02 7.78
N LEU A 248 10.07 -7.12 7.00
CA LEU A 248 8.95 -7.45 6.10
C LEU A 248 9.43 -8.02 4.76
N LEU A 249 10.39 -7.36 4.12
CA LEU A 249 10.82 -7.63 2.73
C LEU A 249 12.26 -8.18 2.71
N LEU A 250 12.44 -9.37 3.29
CA LEU A 250 13.74 -10.06 3.43
C LEU A 250 14.17 -10.77 2.14
#